data_AF-A0A3D0C7D5-F1
#
_entry.id   AF-A0A3D0C7D5-F1
#
_cell.length_a   1.000
_cell.length_b   1.000
_cell.length_c   1.000
_cell.angle_alpha   90.00
_cell.angle_beta   90.00
_cell.angle_gamma   90.00
#
_symmetry.space_group_name_H-M   'P 1'
#
loop_
_entity.id
_entity.type
_entity.pdbx_description
1 polymer ?
#
loop_
_entity_poly.entity_id
_entity_poly.type
_entity_poly.pdbx_seq_one_letter_code
_entity_poly.pdbx_strand_id
1 'polypeptide(L)'
;AIKFILAWQVVIYIIMALCAHWIAAAFSKETEVADLIKLFIWILPLGYGLQGIIILTNSSFNALHKPMIALGLSIIRLFVCYLPLAYVGSLFYGLPGLFVGALLGNVLMAMISYRLFSKEFTQVDTAPTEQVV
;
A
#
# COMPACT_ATOMS: atom_id res chain seq x y z
N ALA A 1 -8.96 -7.76 11.01
CA ALA A 1 -8.92 -6.79 9.90
C ALA A 1 -7.77 -7.08 8.90
N ILE A 2 -6.49 -6.98 9.29
CA ILE A 2 -5.36 -7.12 8.34
C ILE A 2 -5.38 -8.46 7.57
N LYS A 3 -5.54 -9.60 8.25
CA LYS A 3 -5.63 -10.91 7.59
C LYS A 3 -6.75 -10.98 6.54
N PHE A 4 -7.90 -10.38 6.84
CA PHE A 4 -9.04 -10.33 5.93
C PHE A 4 -8.72 -9.48 4.70
N ILE A 5 -8.17 -8.27 4.89
CA ILE A 5 -7.82 -7.37 3.77
C ILE A 5 -6.79 -8.02 2.84
N LEU A 6 -5.77 -8.68 3.40
CA LEU A 6 -4.76 -9.38 2.60
C LEU A 6 -5.36 -10.55 1.82
N ALA A 7 -6.16 -11.40 2.46
CA ALA A 7 -6.84 -12.51 1.78
C ALA A 7 -7.79 -12.02 0.68
N TRP A 8 -8.61 -11.02 1.01
CA TRP A 8 -9.54 -10.41 0.06
C TRP A 8 -8.82 -9.78 -1.12
N GLN A 9 -7.73 -9.05 -0.88
CA GLN A 9 -6.95 -8.48 -1.96
C GLN A 9 -6.36 -9.54 -2.88
N VAL A 10 -5.86 -10.66 -2.33
CA VAL A 10 -5.33 -11.75 -3.16
C VAL A 10 -6.42 -12.33 -4.05
N VAL A 11 -7.65 -12.51 -3.54
CA VAL A 11 -8.79 -12.96 -4.35
C VAL A 11 -9.08 -11.98 -5.49
N ILE A 12 -9.17 -10.68 -5.19
CA ILE A 12 -9.41 -9.65 -6.20
C ILE A 12 -8.27 -9.61 -7.23
N TYR A 13 -7.02 -9.72 -6.78
CA TYR A 13 -5.86 -9.77 -7.66
C TYR A 13 -5.91 -10.95 -8.63
N ILE A 14 -6.23 -12.16 -8.14
CA ILE A 14 -6.35 -13.35 -8.98
C ILE A 14 -7.44 -13.13 -10.04
N ILE A 15 -8.61 -12.60 -9.64
CA ILE A 15 -9.69 -12.29 -10.59
C ILE A 15 -9.21 -11.28 -11.64
N MET A 16 -8.55 -10.19 -11.23
CA MET A 16 -8.01 -9.19 -12.14
C MET A 16 -6.96 -9.77 -13.10
N ALA A 17 -6.07 -10.64 -12.60
CA ALA A 17 -5.01 -11.25 -13.39
C ALA A 17 -5.58 -12.20 -14.45
N LEU A 18 -6.57 -13.03 -14.08
CA LEU A 18 -7.29 -13.90 -15.03
C LEU A 18 -8.07 -13.09 -16.07
N CYS A 19 -8.66 -11.97 -15.66
CA CYS A 19 -9.38 -11.07 -16.55
C CYS A 19 -8.48 -10.04 -17.26
N ALA A 20 -7.16 -10.06 -17.07
CA ALA A 20 -6.26 -8.98 -17.52
C ALA A 20 -6.34 -8.72 -19.02
N HIS A 21 -6.46 -9.78 -19.82
CA HIS A 21 -6.64 -9.67 -21.28
C HIS A 21 -7.94 -8.93 -21.65
N TRP A 22 -9.05 -9.30 -21.00
CA TRP A 22 -10.37 -8.73 -21.25
C TRP A 22 -10.44 -7.28 -20.79
N ILE A 23 -9.84 -6.98 -19.62
CA ILE A 23 -9.71 -5.63 -19.10
C ILE A 23 -8.91 -4.78 -20.08
N ALA A 24 -7.73 -5.23 -20.52
CA ALA A 24 -6.91 -4.48 -21.46
C ALA A 24 -7.62 -4.20 -22.79
N ALA A 25 -8.31 -5.20 -23.35
CA ALA A 25 -9.06 -5.06 -24.59
C ALA A 25 -10.26 -4.11 -24.49
N ALA A 26 -10.84 -3.94 -23.30
CA ALA A 26 -11.93 -3.00 -23.06
C ALA A 26 -11.45 -1.52 -23.03
N PHE A 27 -10.19 -1.28 -22.67
CA PHE A 27 -9.64 0.08 -22.53
C PHE A 27 -9.01 0.61 -23.82
N SER A 28 -8.36 -0.24 -24.62
CA SER A 28 -7.75 0.19 -25.87
C SER A 28 -7.67 -0.94 -26.89
N LYS A 29 -7.79 -0.58 -28.17
CA LYS A 29 -7.53 -1.48 -29.31
C LYS A 29 -6.06 -1.46 -29.74
N GLU A 30 -5.29 -0.47 -29.29
CA GLU A 30 -3.86 -0.40 -29.57
C GLU A 30 -3.11 -1.39 -28.69
N THR A 31 -2.30 -2.24 -29.31
CA THR A 31 -1.58 -3.33 -28.63
C THR A 31 -0.62 -2.80 -27.57
N GLU A 32 0.04 -1.68 -27.85
CA GLU A 32 1.01 -1.06 -26.91
C GLU A 32 0.32 -0.66 -25.59
N VAL A 33 -0.80 0.07 -25.66
CA VAL A 33 -1.56 0.47 -24.46
C VAL A 33 -2.11 -0.74 -23.72
N ALA A 34 -2.62 -1.74 -24.44
CA ALA A 34 -3.14 -2.96 -23.85
C ALA A 34 -2.06 -3.73 -23.07
N ASP A 35 -0.83 -3.78 -23.57
CA ASP A 35 0.29 -4.44 -22.89
C ASP A 35 0.74 -3.66 -21.63
N LEU A 36 0.67 -2.33 -21.66
CA LEU A 36 0.90 -1.50 -20.46
C LEU A 36 -0.14 -1.77 -19.37
N ILE A 37 -1.41 -1.92 -19.73
CA ILE A 37 -2.49 -2.24 -18.79
C ILE A 37 -2.28 -3.62 -18.17
N LYS A 38 -1.91 -4.63 -18.99
CA LYS A 38 -1.58 -5.96 -18.47
C LYS A 38 -0.40 -5.88 -17.50
N LEU A 39 0.67 -5.19 -17.87
CA LEU A 39 1.84 -5.00 -17.02
C LEU A 39 1.47 -4.33 -15.68
N PHE A 40 0.63 -3.30 -15.72
CA PHE A 40 0.09 -2.66 -14.52
C PHE A 40 -0.66 -3.67 -13.65
N ILE A 41 -1.58 -4.44 -14.23
CA ILE A 41 -2.40 -5.44 -13.51
C ILE A 41 -1.51 -6.50 -12.86
N TRP A 42 -0.42 -6.90 -13.52
CA TRP A 42 0.49 -7.91 -12.98
C TRP A 42 1.30 -7.41 -11.77
N ILE A 43 1.68 -6.13 -11.73
CA ILE A 43 2.63 -5.60 -10.75
C ILE A 43 1.93 -4.82 -9.62
N LEU A 44 1.16 -3.78 -9.93
CA LEU A 44 0.71 -2.83 -8.90
C LEU A 44 -0.35 -3.38 -7.94
N PRO A 45 -1.36 -4.15 -8.39
CA PRO A 45 -2.38 -4.70 -7.50
C PRO A 45 -1.86 -5.58 -6.37
N LEU A 46 -0.66 -6.18 -6.51
CA LEU A 46 0.02 -6.90 -5.43
C LEU A 46 0.28 -5.98 -4.21
N GLY A 47 0.55 -4.70 -4.46
CA GLY A 47 0.84 -3.71 -3.43
C GLY A 47 -0.40 -3.15 -2.74
N TYR A 48 -1.59 -3.31 -3.31
CA TYR A 48 -2.82 -2.72 -2.74
C TYR A 48 -3.26 -3.39 -1.44
N GLY A 49 -2.89 -4.64 -1.21
CA GLY A 49 -3.19 -5.33 0.06
C GLY A 49 -2.39 -4.71 1.20
N LEU A 50 -1.12 -4.41 0.92
CA LEU A 50 -0.22 -3.68 1.82
C LEU A 50 -0.68 -2.23 1.99
N GLN A 51 -1.18 -1.61 0.93
CA GLN A 51 -1.80 -0.29 1.00
C GLN A 51 -3.02 -0.27 1.93
N GLY A 52 -3.78 -1.36 2.00
CA GLY A 52 -4.87 -1.52 2.97
C GLY A 52 -4.41 -1.42 4.42
N ILE A 53 -3.21 -1.92 4.76
CA ILE A 53 -2.62 -1.77 6.10
C ILE A 53 -2.31 -0.30 6.39
N ILE A 54 -1.76 0.43 5.41
CA ILE A 54 -1.43 1.85 5.52
C ILE A 54 -2.69 2.68 5.74
N ILE A 55 -3.77 2.38 5.00
CA ILE A 55 -5.07 3.06 5.13
C ILE A 55 -5.68 2.80 6.51
N LEU A 56 -5.71 1.54 6.94
CA LEU A 56 -6.26 1.18 8.25
C LEU A 56 -5.48 1.88 9.37
N THR A 57 -4.15 1.88 9.30
CA THR A 57 -3.29 2.58 10.26
C THR A 57 -3.57 4.08 10.31
N ASN A 58 -3.66 4.74 9.15
CA ASN A 58 -4.00 6.17 9.06
C ASN A 58 -5.39 6.47 9.63
N SER A 59 -6.38 5.66 9.27
CA SER A 59 -7.75 5.79 9.77
C SER A 59 -7.80 5.62 11.28
N SER A 60 -7.07 4.64 11.83
CA SER A 60 -6.99 4.44 13.28
C SER A 60 -6.31 5.62 13.99
N PHE A 61 -5.22 6.19 13.46
CA PHE A 61 -4.61 7.38 14.06
C PHE A 61 -5.54 8.59 14.03
N ASN A 62 -6.29 8.78 12.93
CA ASN A 62 -7.31 9.83 12.86
C ASN A 62 -8.42 9.61 13.90
N ALA A 63 -8.89 8.37 14.08
CA ALA A 63 -9.90 8.02 15.06
C ALA A 63 -9.41 8.17 16.52
N LEU A 64 -8.12 7.96 16.77
CA LEU A 64 -7.48 8.15 18.08
C LEU A 64 -7.10 9.62 18.38
N HIS A 65 -7.62 10.58 17.60
CA HIS A 65 -7.27 12.00 17.71
C HIS A 65 -5.76 12.30 17.58
N LYS A 66 -5.03 11.47 16.82
CA LYS A 66 -3.60 11.66 16.46
C LYS A 66 -3.42 11.96 14.95
N PRO A 67 -4.11 12.97 14.37
CA PRO A 67 -4.10 13.22 12.93
C PRO A 67 -2.73 13.68 12.40
N MET A 68 -1.89 14.32 13.23
CA MET A 68 -0.55 14.74 12.82
C MET A 68 0.36 13.53 12.54
N ILE A 69 0.16 12.41 13.26
CA ILE A 69 0.88 11.15 12.98
C ILE A 69 0.39 10.57 11.64
N ALA A 70 -0.92 10.58 11.40
CA ALA A 70 -1.51 10.14 10.13
C ALA A 70 -0.97 10.96 8.94
N LEU A 71 -0.94 12.29 9.09
CA LEU A 71 -0.37 13.19 8.09
C LEU A 71 1.12 12.88 7.84
N GLY A 72 1.91 12.71 8.89
CA GLY A 72 3.32 12.35 8.79
C GLY A 72 3.53 11.05 8.02
N LEU A 73 2.75 10.00 8.32
CA LEU A 73 2.80 8.74 7.58
C LEU A 73 2.44 8.92 6.10
N SER A 74 1.49 9.79 5.79
CA SER A 74 1.08 10.07 4.40
C SER A 74 2.18 10.80 3.62
N ILE A 75 2.89 11.73 4.25
CA ILE A 75 4.04 12.43 3.67
C ILE A 75 5.20 11.46 3.44
N ILE A 76 5.57 10.67 4.46
CA ILE A 76 6.64 9.66 4.36
C ILE A 76 6.31 8.66 3.24
N ARG A 77 5.06 8.19 3.16
CA ARG A 77 4.60 7.29 2.10
C ARG A 77 4.94 7.85 0.73
N LEU A 78 4.58 9.10 0.46
CA LEU A 78 4.73 9.66 -0.87
C LEU A 78 6.19 10.02 -1.17
N PHE A 79 6.81 10.84 -0.31
CA PHE A 79 8.10 11.46 -0.62
C PHE A 79 9.32 10.64 -0.25
N VAL A 80 9.20 9.73 0.72
CA VAL A 80 10.34 8.92 1.20
C VAL A 80 10.26 7.50 0.64
N CYS A 81 9.07 6.91 0.60
CA CYS A 81 8.91 5.52 0.14
C CYS A 81 8.55 5.45 -1.35
N TYR A 82 7.40 5.98 -1.76
CA TYR A 82 6.85 5.71 -3.08
C TYR A 82 7.63 6.40 -4.20
N LEU A 83 7.79 7.73 -4.11
CA LEU A 83 8.39 8.52 -5.18
C LEU A 83 9.86 8.17 -5.43
N PRO A 84 10.74 8.05 -4.41
CA PRO A 84 12.14 7.73 -4.64
C PRO A 84 12.32 6.33 -5.22
N LEU A 85 11.62 5.32 -4.69
CA LEU A 85 11.75 3.95 -5.19
C LEU A 85 11.18 3.81 -6.61
N ALA A 86 10.05 4.45 -6.92
CA ALA A 86 9.50 4.46 -8.27
C ALA A 86 10.46 5.14 -9.27
N TYR A 87 11.07 6.27 -8.88
CA TYR A 87 12.04 6.96 -9.70
C TYR A 87 13.29 6.11 -9.94
N VAL A 88 13.89 5.56 -8.88
CA VAL A 88 15.07 4.68 -9.00
C VAL A 88 14.75 3.46 -9.85
N GLY A 89 13.60 2.81 -9.63
CA GLY A 89 13.13 1.71 -10.47
C GLY A 89 13.02 2.11 -11.95
N SER A 90 12.51 3.31 -12.22
CA SER A 90 12.39 3.82 -13.59
C SER A 90 13.72 4.04 -14.30
N LEU A 91 14.76 4.42 -13.56
CA LEU A 91 16.10 4.60 -14.13
C LEU A 91 16.70 3.28 -14.61
N PHE A 92 16.42 2.16 -13.92
CA PHE A 92 16.99 0.86 -14.26
C PHE A 92 16.19 0.09 -15.32
N TYR A 93 14.86 0.14 -15.26
CA TYR A 93 13.99 -0.70 -16.11
C TYR A 93 12.84 0.07 -16.76
N GLY A 94 12.91 1.41 -16.84
CA GLY A 94 11.85 2.23 -17.43
C GLY A 94 10.51 2.05 -16.73
N LEU A 95 9.43 1.92 -17.50
CA LEU A 95 8.08 1.82 -16.94
C LEU A 95 7.83 0.56 -16.08
N PRO A 96 8.24 -0.67 -16.46
CA PRO A 96 8.19 -1.82 -15.55
C PRO A 96 8.91 -1.57 -14.22
N GLY A 97 10.10 -0.96 -14.30
CA GLY A 97 10.88 -0.60 -13.11
C GLY A 97 10.17 0.41 -12.23
N LEU A 98 9.49 1.40 -12.82
CA LEU A 98 8.65 2.36 -12.09
C LEU A 98 7.56 1.65 -11.29
N PHE A 99 6.86 0.69 -11.90
CA PHE A 99 5.81 -0.06 -11.22
C PHE A 99 6.35 -0.95 -10.09
N VAL A 100 7.47 -1.64 -10.32
CA VAL A 100 8.12 -2.43 -9.27
C VAL A 100 8.59 -1.52 -8.13
N GLY A 101 9.17 -0.36 -8.43
CA GLY A 101 9.59 0.63 -7.44
C GLY A 101 8.41 1.15 -6.60
N ALA A 102 7.28 1.46 -7.24
CA ALA A 102 6.03 1.82 -6.57
C ALA A 102 5.51 0.72 -5.64
N LEU A 103 5.54 -0.54 -6.09
CA LEU A 103 5.18 -1.71 -5.29
C LEU A 103 6.08 -1.82 -4.05
N LEU A 104 7.40 -1.73 -4.22
CA LEU A 104 8.37 -1.77 -3.12
C LEU A 104 8.19 -0.60 -2.16
N GLY A 105 7.86 0.59 -2.66
CA GLY A 105 7.49 1.75 -1.84
C GLY A 105 6.29 1.47 -0.94
N ASN A 106 5.25 0.82 -1.47
CA ASN A 106 4.10 0.38 -0.67
C ASN A 106 4.48 -0.69 0.37
N VAL A 107 5.36 -1.63 0.03
CA VAL A 107 5.87 -2.65 0.97
C VAL A 107 6.61 -2.00 2.13
N LEU A 108 7.54 -1.10 1.83
CA LEU A 108 8.31 -0.36 2.83
C LEU A 108 7.39 0.45 3.75
N MET A 109 6.45 1.19 3.17
CA MET A 109 5.53 2.00 3.95
C MET A 109 4.61 1.15 4.82
N ALA A 110 4.10 0.02 4.32
CA ALA A 110 3.27 -0.88 5.11
C ALA A 110 4.00 -1.44 6.33
N MET A 111 5.30 -1.76 6.19
CA MET A 111 6.14 -2.15 7.33
C MET A 111 6.28 -1.02 8.36
N ILE A 112 6.52 0.21 7.92
CA ILE A 112 6.62 1.39 8.80
C ILE A 112 5.30 1.64 9.54
N SER A 113 4.18 1.69 8.81
CA SER A 113 2.84 1.88 9.38
C SER A 113 2.50 0.80 10.40
N TYR A 114 2.73 -0.47 10.07
CA TYR A 114 2.43 -1.59 10.97
C TYR A 114 3.25 -1.53 12.27
N ARG A 115 4.55 -1.22 12.18
CA ARG A 115 5.42 -1.09 13.36
C ARG A 115 5.00 0.07 14.25
N LEU A 116 4.70 1.23 13.66
CA LEU A 116 4.28 2.40 14.43
C LEU A 116 2.94 2.16 15.13
N PHE A 117 1.98 1.57 14.40
CA PHE A 117 0.70 1.19 14.97
C PHE A 117 0.85 0.22 16.13
N SER A 118 1.66 -0.83 15.97
CA SER A 118 1.88 -1.84 17.02
C SER A 118 2.49 -1.22 18.28
N LYS A 119 3.48 -0.33 18.13
CA LYS A 119 4.15 0.35 19.25
C LYS A 119 3.16 1.19 20.08
N GLU A 120 2.28 1.92 19.41
CA GLU A 120 1.33 2.82 20.07
C GLU A 120 0.30 2.06 20.90
N PHE A 121 -0.12 0.87 20.47
CA PHE A 121 -1.04 0.02 21.24
C PHE A 121 -0.35 -0.70 22.41
N THR A 122 0.91 -1.12 22.25
CA THR A 122 1.67 -1.68 23.38
C THR A 122 1.87 -0.67 24.51
N GLN A 123 1.95 0.63 24.21
CA GLN A 123 2.05 1.68 25.24
C GLN A 123 0.74 1.91 26.00
N VAL A 124 -0.41 1.72 25.35
CA VAL A 124 -1.74 1.88 25.97
C VAL A 124 -1.99 0.81 27.04
N ASP A 125 -1.48 -0.42 26.87
CA ASP A 125 -1.62 -1.50 27.85
C ASP A 125 -0.71 -1.34 29.10
N THR A 126 0.29 -0.46 29.05
CA THR A 126 1.25 -0.23 30.15
C THR A 126 0.98 1.03 30.98
N ALA A 127 -0.09 1.77 30.72
CA ALA A 127 -0.47 2.89 31.58
C ALA A 127 -0.88 2.35 32.98
N PRO A 128 -0.25 2.79 34.08
CA PRO A 128 -0.63 2.34 35.40
C PRO A 128 -2.09 2.73 35.66
N THR A 129 -2.86 1.81 36.23
CA THR A 129 -4.14 2.12 36.87
C THR A 129 -3.87 3.16 37.95
N GLU A 130 -4.03 4.43 37.62
CA GLU A 130 -3.97 5.50 38.60
C GLU A 130 -5.11 5.27 39.59
N GLN A 131 -4.69 5.11 40.84
CA GLN A 131 -5.50 4.68 41.97
C GLN A 131 -6.64 5.68 42.19
N VAL A 132 -7.89 5.23 42.06
CA VAL A 132 -9.02 5.92 42.67
C VAL A 132 -9.13 5.37 44.09
N VAL A 133 -8.48 6.07 45.03
CA VAL A 133 -8.78 6.03 46.47
C VAL A 133 -9.89 7.05 46.73
#